data_AF-A0A9P9WX34-F1
#
_entry.id   AF-A0A9P9WX34-F1
#
_cell.length_a   1.000
_cell.length_b   1.000
_cell.length_c   1.000
_cell.angle_alpha   90.00
_cell.angle_beta   90.00
_cell.angle_gamma   90.00
#
_symmetry.space_group_name_H-M   'P 1'
#
loop_
_entity.id
_entity.type
_entity.pdbx_description
1 polymer ?
#
loop_
_entity_poly.entity_id
_entity_poly.type
_entity_poly.pdbx_seq_one_letter_code
_entity_poly.pdbx_strand_id
1 'polypeptide(L)'
;MSRSTGLPVAQRWDEQRFRNEAAALELVSTNTTIPVPKLLSWGRDEKGLLFLETELLQRSVCCDTAGDHCRMPKLHGATTGECVDCRRIARDNANRFIYDTVLPQLQILKHNTTGLNGFVIPSRWVTDWDQRELWSPKRSDVDEFVFCHLNLTAHNLMLDSETLEVMALIDWEDAGFFSPEFQQWRYSREELFDLYDDHEWIRKCISLIDR
;
A
#
# COMPACT_ATOMS: atom_id res chain seq x y z
N MET A 1 -7.26 16.78 1.68
CA MET A 1 -8.51 17.59 1.69
C MET A 1 -9.66 16.75 1.18
N SER A 2 -10.82 16.81 1.81
CA SER A 2 -12.04 16.15 1.32
C SER A 2 -12.48 16.81 0.02
N ARG A 3 -12.73 16.00 -1.01
CA ARG A 3 -13.24 16.51 -2.31
C ARG A 3 -14.67 17.08 -2.22
N SER A 4 -15.43 16.71 -1.19
CA SER A 4 -16.80 17.18 -0.98
C SER A 4 -16.88 18.42 -0.08
N THR A 5 -15.94 18.58 0.87
CA THR A 5 -16.03 19.65 1.89
C THR A 5 -14.87 20.64 1.86
N GLY A 6 -13.79 20.36 1.14
CA GLY A 6 -12.58 21.20 1.11
C GLY A 6 -11.81 21.23 2.43
N LEU A 7 -12.30 20.56 3.47
CA LEU A 7 -11.68 20.51 4.79
C LEU A 7 -10.50 19.52 4.79
N PRO A 8 -9.50 19.72 5.66
CA PRO A 8 -8.55 18.69 6.00
C PRO A 8 -9.31 17.44 6.47
N VAL A 9 -9.08 16.31 5.80
CA VAL A 9 -9.49 15.01 6.36
C VAL A 9 -8.37 14.67 7.32
N ALA A 10 -8.59 14.91 8.61
CA ALA A 10 -7.67 14.44 9.63
C ALA A 10 -7.79 12.92 9.65
N GLN A 11 -6.72 12.21 9.26
CA GLN A 11 -6.70 10.78 9.48
C GLN A 11 -6.09 10.49 10.85
N ARG A 12 -6.44 9.33 11.37
CA ARG A 12 -5.88 8.88 12.63
C ARG A 12 -4.39 8.64 12.44
N TRP A 13 -3.59 9.24 13.33
CA TRP A 13 -2.14 9.08 13.37
C TRP A 13 -1.39 9.66 12.15
N ASP A 14 -1.84 10.80 11.61
CA ASP A 14 -1.21 11.47 10.45
C ASP A 14 0.33 11.57 10.59
N GLU A 15 0.83 12.05 11.74
CA GLU A 15 2.28 12.15 11.96
C GLU A 15 2.99 10.80 11.93
N GLN A 16 2.38 9.78 12.54
CA GLN A 16 2.94 8.44 12.55
C GLN A 16 2.89 7.83 11.15
N ARG A 17 1.83 8.01 10.39
CA ARG A 17 1.67 7.53 9.00
C ARG A 17 2.75 8.08 8.07
N PHE A 18 3.03 9.39 8.13
CA PHE A 18 4.12 10.00 7.34
C PHE A 18 5.50 9.44 7.72
N ARG A 19 5.77 9.33 9.02
CA ARG A 19 7.01 8.72 9.52
C ARG A 19 7.13 7.25 9.12
N ASN A 20 6.00 6.54 9.13
CA ASN A 20 5.90 5.13 8.80
C ASN A 20 6.15 4.90 7.32
N GLU A 21 5.56 5.72 6.45
CA GLU A 21 5.80 5.66 5.00
C GLU A 21 7.27 5.91 4.67
N ALA A 22 7.90 6.94 5.24
CA ALA A 22 9.32 7.21 5.04
C ALA A 22 10.21 6.02 5.46
N ALA A 23 9.95 5.46 6.65
CA ALA A 23 10.69 4.30 7.15
C ALA A 23 10.44 3.04 6.30
N ALA A 24 9.22 2.83 5.82
CA ALA A 24 8.87 1.71 4.96
C ALA A 24 9.56 1.82 3.60
N LEU A 25 9.59 3.01 2.99
CA LEU A 25 10.32 3.25 1.73
C LEU A 25 11.81 2.96 1.88
N GLU A 26 12.45 3.42 2.95
CA GLU A 26 13.86 3.13 3.24
C GLU A 26 14.10 1.62 3.43
N LEU A 27 13.25 0.96 4.22
CA LEU A 27 13.37 -0.47 4.51
C LEU A 27 13.19 -1.30 3.23
N VAL A 28 12.15 -1.06 2.45
CA VAL A 28 11.84 -1.82 1.24
C VAL A 28 12.90 -1.58 0.16
N SER A 29 13.31 -0.33 -0.09
CA SER A 29 14.32 -0.01 -1.09
C SER A 29 15.70 -0.58 -0.77
N THR A 30 16.03 -0.73 0.53
CA THR A 30 17.32 -1.27 0.98
C THR A 30 17.36 -2.79 0.97
N ASN A 31 16.24 -3.45 1.28
CA ASN A 31 16.22 -4.89 1.59
C ASN A 31 15.50 -5.74 0.53
N THR A 32 14.95 -5.13 -0.52
CA THR A 32 14.20 -5.82 -1.57
C THR A 32 14.56 -5.29 -2.95
N THR A 33 14.08 -5.96 -3.99
CA THR A 33 14.05 -5.46 -5.36
C THR A 33 12.68 -4.91 -5.75
N ILE A 34 11.75 -4.77 -4.79
CA ILE A 34 10.44 -4.15 -5.03
C ILE A 34 10.70 -2.68 -5.40
N PRO A 35 10.33 -2.24 -6.61
CA PRO A 35 10.47 -0.85 -6.98
C PRO A 35 9.50 -0.01 -6.15
N VAL A 36 10.05 1.00 -5.48
CA VAL A 36 9.33 2.01 -4.72
C VAL A 36 9.89 3.38 -5.10
N PRO A 37 9.10 4.47 -5.01
CA PRO A 37 9.62 5.80 -5.27
C PRO A 37 10.77 6.12 -4.31
N LYS A 38 11.87 6.65 -4.83
CA LYS A 38 12.96 7.16 -4.01
C LYS A 38 12.45 8.22 -3.04
N LEU A 39 12.65 8.00 -1.75
CA LEU A 39 12.46 9.00 -0.71
C LEU A 39 13.47 10.14 -0.88
N LEU A 40 13.00 11.38 -1.01
CA LEU A 40 13.83 12.56 -1.16
C LEU A 40 13.98 13.29 0.17
N SER A 41 12.86 13.53 0.86
CA SER A 41 12.82 14.19 2.16
C SER A 41 11.49 13.93 2.86
N TRP A 42 11.43 14.10 4.18
CA TRP A 42 10.18 14.09 4.94
C TRP A 42 10.36 14.87 6.25
N GLY A 43 9.28 15.37 6.84
CA GLY A 43 9.34 16.08 8.12
C GLY A 43 8.23 17.10 8.27
N ARG A 44 8.57 18.23 8.91
CA ARG A 44 7.70 19.40 9.06
C ARG A 44 8.32 20.61 8.38
N ASP A 45 7.51 21.37 7.65
CA ASP A 45 7.95 22.64 7.06
C ASP A 45 8.05 23.76 8.13
N GLU A 46 8.45 24.96 7.71
CA GLU A 46 8.58 26.13 8.59
C GLU A 46 7.25 26.53 9.28
N LYS A 47 6.10 26.09 8.75
CA LYS A 47 4.76 26.34 9.29
C LYS A 47 4.26 25.17 10.15
N GLY A 48 5.07 24.13 10.31
CA GLY A 48 4.73 22.93 11.06
C GLY A 48 3.87 21.92 10.30
N LEU A 49 3.65 22.09 8.99
CA LEU A 49 2.90 21.13 8.17
C LEU A 49 3.76 19.91 7.86
N LEU A 50 3.16 18.72 8.02
CA LEU A 50 3.82 17.47 7.66
C LEU A 50 3.96 17.35 6.14
N PHE A 51 5.12 16.87 5.69
CA PHE A 51 5.36 16.58 4.29
C PHE A 51 6.16 15.27 4.12
N LEU A 52 5.97 14.66 2.96
CA LEU A 52 6.72 13.54 2.43
C LEU A 52 7.00 13.85 0.96
N GLU A 53 8.27 13.83 0.56
CA GLU A 53 8.70 14.07 -0.81
C GLU A 53 9.35 12.82 -1.37
N THR A 54 8.86 12.37 -2.53
CA THR A 54 9.37 11.22 -3.25
C THR A 54 9.66 11.59 -4.70
N GLU A 55 10.38 10.71 -5.41
CA GLU A 55 10.57 10.88 -6.85
C GLU A 55 9.23 10.86 -7.61
N LEU A 56 9.14 11.72 -8.62
CA LEU A 56 8.01 11.72 -9.53
C LEU A 56 8.26 10.73 -10.68
N LEU A 57 7.45 9.67 -10.74
CA LEU A 57 7.51 8.68 -11.81
C LEU A 57 6.96 9.27 -13.12
N GLN A 58 7.87 9.70 -14.00
CA GLN A 58 7.53 10.27 -15.30
C GLN A 58 6.86 9.22 -16.19
N ARG A 59 5.89 9.66 -17.01
CA ARG A 59 5.16 8.81 -17.97
C ARG A 59 4.49 7.61 -17.30
N SER A 60 3.96 7.79 -16.09
CA SER A 60 3.28 6.75 -15.34
C SER A 60 1.75 6.90 -15.33
N VAL A 61 1.07 5.83 -14.95
CA VAL A 61 -0.37 5.78 -14.70
C VAL A 61 -0.65 4.85 -13.52
N CYS A 62 -1.64 5.17 -12.68
CA CYS A 62 -2.21 4.22 -11.73
C CYS A 62 -2.79 2.99 -12.45
N CYS A 63 -2.53 1.79 -11.93
CA CYS A 63 -2.95 0.53 -12.55
C CYS A 63 -4.48 0.41 -12.67
N ASP A 64 -5.24 0.95 -11.73
CA ASP A 64 -6.71 0.92 -11.73
C ASP A 64 -7.36 1.76 -12.86
N THR A 65 -6.67 2.79 -13.33
CA THR A 65 -7.09 3.70 -14.43
C THR A 65 -6.33 3.44 -15.73
N ALA A 66 -5.51 2.38 -15.78
CA ALA A 66 -4.75 2.01 -16.97
C ALA A 66 -5.66 1.73 -18.19
N GLY A 67 -6.88 1.28 -17.95
CA GLY A 67 -7.88 0.97 -18.98
C GLY A 67 -8.79 2.12 -19.40
N ASP A 68 -8.70 3.31 -18.80
CA ASP A 68 -9.65 4.41 -19.08
C ASP A 68 -9.53 4.96 -20.51
N HIS A 69 -8.35 4.81 -21.11
CA HIS A 69 -8.10 5.05 -22.52
C HIS A 69 -7.06 4.07 -23.05
N CYS A 70 -7.05 3.89 -24.37
CA CYS A 70 -6.04 3.06 -25.00
C CYS A 70 -4.65 3.70 -24.90
N ARG A 71 -3.72 2.95 -24.30
CA ARG A 71 -2.31 3.32 -24.13
C ARG A 71 -1.40 2.73 -25.20
N MET A 72 -1.90 1.72 -25.91
CA MET A 72 -1.19 1.02 -26.98
C MET A 72 -1.99 1.06 -28.29
N PRO A 73 -2.32 2.25 -28.83
CA PRO A 73 -3.23 2.38 -29.98
C PRO A 73 -2.71 1.69 -31.24
N LYS A 74 -1.39 1.59 -31.40
CA LYS A 74 -0.77 0.83 -32.52
C LYS A 74 -1.05 -0.67 -32.45
N LEU A 75 -1.26 -1.21 -31.25
CA LEU A 75 -1.50 -2.63 -31.01
C LEU A 75 -3.01 -2.94 -30.95
N HIS A 76 -3.78 -2.13 -30.23
CA HIS A 76 -5.19 -2.42 -29.97
C HIS A 76 -6.15 -1.78 -30.98
N GLY A 77 -5.69 -0.85 -31.83
CA GLY A 77 -6.52 -0.16 -32.83
C GLY A 77 -7.58 0.79 -32.26
N ALA A 78 -7.82 0.78 -30.94
CA ALA A 78 -8.70 1.71 -30.24
C ALA A 78 -7.98 3.04 -29.95
N THR A 79 -8.63 4.17 -30.23
CA THR A 79 -8.08 5.52 -29.98
C THR A 79 -8.95 6.38 -29.07
N THR A 80 -10.16 5.92 -28.72
CA THR A 80 -11.11 6.67 -27.88
C THR A 80 -11.85 5.74 -26.92
N GLY A 81 -12.13 6.23 -25.71
CA GLY A 81 -12.87 5.49 -24.69
C GLY A 81 -12.05 4.40 -24.00
N GLU A 82 -12.71 3.64 -23.12
CA GLU A 82 -12.08 2.58 -22.36
C GLU A 82 -11.44 1.52 -23.25
N CYS A 83 -10.31 0.97 -22.81
CA CYS A 83 -9.56 -0.07 -23.50
C CYS A 83 -9.46 -1.33 -22.64
N VAL A 84 -10.26 -2.33 -22.99
CA VAL A 84 -10.31 -3.63 -22.29
C VAL A 84 -8.96 -4.35 -22.33
N ASP A 85 -8.23 -4.25 -23.44
CA ASP A 85 -6.90 -4.87 -23.55
C ASP A 85 -5.87 -4.22 -22.62
N CYS A 86 -5.84 -2.88 -22.54
CA CYS A 86 -4.97 -2.20 -21.57
C CYS A 86 -5.34 -2.55 -20.13
N ARG A 87 -6.64 -2.62 -19.81
CA ARG A 87 -7.12 -3.04 -18.48
C ARG A 87 -6.66 -4.46 -18.14
N ARG A 88 -6.74 -5.38 -19.10
CA ARG A 88 -6.30 -6.77 -18.95
C ARG A 88 -4.78 -6.87 -18.77
N ILE A 89 -4.00 -6.22 -19.63
CA ILE A 89 -2.53 -6.22 -19.54
C ILE A 89 -2.07 -5.63 -18.20
N ALA A 90 -2.64 -4.51 -17.77
CA ALA A 90 -2.35 -3.91 -16.47
C ALA A 90 -2.63 -4.88 -15.31
N ARG A 91 -3.79 -5.57 -15.34
CA ARG A 91 -4.14 -6.58 -14.33
C ARG A 91 -3.16 -7.75 -14.31
N ASP A 92 -2.82 -8.28 -15.48
CA ASP A 92 -1.90 -9.41 -15.61
C ASP A 92 -0.50 -9.05 -15.10
N ASN A 93 0.01 -7.87 -15.48
CA ASN A 93 1.30 -7.35 -15.03
C ASN A 93 1.31 -7.07 -13.53
N ALA A 94 0.25 -6.48 -12.98
CA ALA A 94 0.09 -6.27 -11.55
C ALA A 94 0.09 -7.59 -10.77
N ASN A 95 -0.73 -8.56 -11.17
CA ASN A 95 -0.79 -9.86 -10.50
C ASN A 95 0.57 -10.57 -10.53
N ARG A 96 1.22 -10.62 -11.70
CA ARG A 96 2.57 -11.19 -11.84
C ARG A 96 3.56 -10.52 -10.89
N PHE A 97 3.59 -9.19 -10.89
CA PHE A 97 4.46 -8.43 -9.99
C PHE A 97 4.18 -8.70 -8.51
N ILE A 98 2.91 -8.74 -8.09
CA ILE A 98 2.55 -9.01 -6.70
C ILE A 98 2.95 -10.42 -6.28
N TYR A 99 2.58 -11.44 -7.05
CA TYR A 99 2.81 -12.84 -6.67
C TYR A 99 4.27 -13.28 -6.83
N ASP A 100 4.97 -12.81 -7.86
CA ASP A 100 6.33 -13.26 -8.17
C ASP A 100 7.40 -12.41 -7.47
N THR A 101 7.11 -11.15 -7.17
CA THR A 101 8.09 -10.19 -6.62
C THR A 101 7.71 -9.73 -5.22
N VAL A 102 6.53 -9.15 -5.02
CA VAL A 102 6.19 -8.46 -3.77
C VAL A 102 5.99 -9.42 -2.61
N LEU A 103 5.04 -10.35 -2.72
CA LEU A 103 4.67 -11.23 -1.61
C LEU A 103 5.86 -12.09 -1.12
N PRO A 104 6.66 -12.72 -2.00
CA PRO A 104 7.80 -13.52 -1.55
C PRO A 104 8.85 -12.68 -0.81
N GLN A 105 9.12 -11.45 -1.27
CA GLN A 105 10.14 -10.59 -0.68
C GLN A 105 9.67 -9.94 0.62
N LEU A 106 8.40 -9.58 0.72
CA LEU A 106 7.82 -9.09 1.97
C LEU A 106 7.79 -10.18 3.06
N GLN A 107 7.49 -11.44 2.67
CA GLN A 107 7.43 -12.59 3.57
C GLN A 107 8.78 -12.93 4.24
N ILE A 108 9.91 -12.62 3.60
CA ILE A 108 11.25 -12.89 4.17
C ILE A 108 11.74 -11.81 5.13
N LEU A 109 11.14 -10.61 5.08
CA LEU A 109 11.45 -9.53 6.01
C LEU A 109 10.71 -9.84 7.31
N LYS A 110 11.45 -10.35 8.30
CA LYS A 110 10.88 -10.80 9.57
C LYS A 110 11.33 -9.98 10.76
N HIS A 111 10.47 -9.92 11.76
CA HIS A 111 10.73 -9.28 13.03
C HIS A 111 9.95 -9.98 14.15
N ASN A 112 10.46 -9.92 15.39
CA ASN A 112 9.78 -10.51 16.55
C ASN A 112 8.78 -9.57 17.23
N THR A 113 8.59 -8.36 16.72
CA THR A 113 7.67 -7.36 17.31
C THR A 113 6.80 -6.74 16.23
N THR A 114 5.50 -6.59 16.49
CA THR A 114 4.56 -5.97 15.54
C THR A 114 4.76 -4.46 15.37
N GLY A 115 4.29 -3.94 14.23
CA GLY A 115 4.41 -2.53 13.86
C GLY A 115 5.74 -2.21 13.20
N LEU A 116 6.06 -0.93 13.07
CA LEU A 116 7.32 -0.44 12.53
C LEU A 116 7.81 0.71 13.41
N ASN A 117 9.10 0.70 13.77
CA ASN A 117 9.71 1.69 14.66
C ASN A 117 8.95 1.89 15.99
N GLY A 118 8.38 0.81 16.53
CA GLY A 118 7.68 0.80 17.81
C GLY A 118 6.25 1.33 17.78
N PHE A 119 5.69 1.63 16.59
CA PHE A 119 4.30 2.03 16.44
C PHE A 119 3.53 1.02 15.59
N VAL A 120 2.33 0.66 16.02
CA VAL A 120 1.47 -0.29 15.30
C VAL A 120 0.34 0.50 14.64
N ILE A 121 0.31 0.45 13.31
CA ILE A 121 -0.78 0.98 12.48
C ILE A 121 -1.49 -0.22 11.86
N PRO A 122 -2.60 -0.71 12.42
CA PRO A 122 -3.35 -1.79 11.78
C PRO A 122 -3.97 -1.33 10.47
N SER A 123 -4.37 -2.29 9.64
CA SER A 123 -5.10 -2.03 8.41
C SER A 123 -6.39 -1.24 8.68
N ARG A 124 -6.84 -0.49 7.66
CA ARG A 124 -8.02 0.37 7.75
C ARG A 124 -9.29 -0.38 8.14
N TRP A 125 -9.50 -1.60 7.65
CA TRP A 125 -10.64 -2.44 8.04
C TRP A 125 -10.63 -2.84 9.52
N VAL A 126 -9.45 -2.91 10.16
CA VAL A 126 -9.34 -3.10 11.61
C VAL A 126 -9.61 -1.79 12.36
N THR A 127 -9.01 -0.67 11.92
CA THR A 127 -9.13 0.61 12.64
C THR A 127 -10.52 1.25 12.55
N ASP A 128 -11.26 0.93 11.50
CA ASP A 128 -12.64 1.41 11.34
C ASP A 128 -13.60 0.64 12.28
N TRP A 129 -13.29 -0.64 12.55
CA TRP A 129 -14.03 -1.49 13.49
C TRP A 129 -13.64 -1.28 14.96
N ASP A 130 -12.35 -1.28 15.25
CA ASP A 130 -11.80 -1.08 16.59
C ASP A 130 -11.08 0.27 16.67
N GLN A 131 -11.80 1.23 17.27
CA GLN A 131 -11.38 2.62 17.31
C GLN A 131 -10.49 2.96 18.52
N ARG A 132 -9.77 2.00 19.12
CA ARG A 132 -8.81 2.30 20.19
C ARG A 132 -7.67 3.24 19.75
N GLU A 133 -7.26 4.14 20.64
CA GLU A 133 -6.26 5.19 20.36
C GLU A 133 -4.86 4.69 20.06
N LEU A 134 -4.50 3.54 20.64
CA LEU A 134 -3.16 2.98 20.53
C LEU A 134 -3.25 1.45 20.50
N TRP A 135 -2.42 0.86 19.65
CA TRP A 135 -2.16 -0.57 19.61
C TRP A 135 -0.78 -0.82 20.22
N SER A 136 -0.73 -1.58 21.31
CA SER A 136 0.54 -1.93 21.94
C SER A 136 1.32 -2.89 21.05
N PRO A 137 2.61 -2.65 20.77
CA PRO A 137 3.44 -3.63 20.07
C PRO A 137 3.41 -4.98 20.79
N LYS A 138 3.11 -6.02 20.04
CA LYS A 138 3.13 -7.41 20.50
C LYS A 138 4.51 -7.98 20.18
N ARG A 139 5.13 -8.64 21.16
CA ARG A 139 6.44 -9.27 21.01
C ARG A 139 6.31 -10.79 21.11
N SER A 140 7.04 -11.48 20.25
CA SER A 140 7.23 -12.92 20.22
C SER A 140 8.66 -13.29 20.62
N ASP A 141 8.86 -14.55 21.01
CA ASP A 141 10.18 -15.12 21.27
C ASP A 141 10.94 -15.44 19.97
N VAL A 142 10.24 -15.45 18.83
CA VAL A 142 10.78 -15.74 17.51
C VAL A 142 10.40 -14.66 16.49
N ASP A 143 11.13 -14.56 15.39
CA ASP A 143 10.81 -13.68 14.27
C ASP A 143 9.66 -14.29 13.44
N GLU A 144 8.41 -14.12 13.90
CA GLU A 144 7.21 -14.66 13.24
C GLU A 144 6.40 -13.61 12.47
N PHE A 145 6.60 -12.31 12.74
CA PHE A 145 5.91 -11.26 12.03
C PHE A 145 6.64 -10.92 10.73
N VAL A 146 5.89 -10.75 9.65
CA VAL A 146 6.41 -10.41 8.33
C VAL A 146 6.04 -8.98 7.98
N PHE A 147 6.83 -8.34 7.11
CA PHE A 147 6.54 -6.99 6.68
C PHE A 147 5.32 -6.98 5.75
N CYS A 148 4.30 -6.21 6.09
CA CYS A 148 3.07 -6.10 5.35
C CYS A 148 2.83 -4.67 4.88
N HIS A 149 2.27 -4.49 3.68
CA HIS A 149 1.86 -3.19 3.15
C HIS A 149 0.50 -2.74 3.69
N LEU A 150 -0.39 -3.69 4.03
CA LEU A 150 -1.76 -3.48 4.53
C LEU A 150 -2.78 -2.75 3.62
N ASN A 151 -2.34 -2.19 2.50
CA ASN A 151 -3.20 -1.55 1.49
C ASN A 151 -2.77 -1.96 0.07
N LEU A 152 -2.53 -3.26 -0.14
CA LEU A 152 -2.02 -3.77 -1.40
C LEU A 152 -3.18 -3.88 -2.41
N THR A 153 -3.36 -2.85 -3.23
CA THR A 153 -4.38 -2.78 -4.29
C THR A 153 -3.84 -2.22 -5.61
N ALA A 154 -4.58 -2.39 -6.71
CA ALA A 154 -4.18 -1.83 -8.00
C ALA A 154 -4.07 -0.29 -7.99
N HIS A 155 -4.78 0.39 -7.10
CA HIS A 155 -4.66 1.85 -6.96
C HIS A 155 -3.25 2.29 -6.56
N ASN A 156 -2.54 1.42 -5.83
CA ASN A 156 -1.21 1.69 -5.28
C ASN A 156 -0.08 1.16 -6.17
N LEU A 157 -0.39 0.73 -7.39
CA LEU A 157 0.60 0.35 -8.40
C LEU A 157 0.68 1.43 -9.48
N MET A 158 1.89 1.95 -9.68
CA MET A 158 2.21 2.85 -10.78
C MET A 158 2.78 2.02 -11.93
N LEU A 159 2.21 2.16 -13.12
CA LEU A 159 2.64 1.48 -14.34
C LEU A 159 3.23 2.47 -15.33
N ASP A 160 4.12 2.00 -16.20
CA ASP A 160 4.56 2.76 -17.35
C ASP A 160 3.38 2.96 -18.32
N SER A 161 3.16 4.21 -18.72
CA SER A 161 1.96 4.61 -19.46
C SER A 161 1.88 4.06 -20.89
N GLU A 162 2.95 3.50 -21.44
CA GLU A 162 2.98 2.92 -22.79
C GLU A 162 3.09 1.39 -22.77
N THR A 163 3.90 0.83 -21.87
CA THR A 163 4.19 -0.60 -21.78
C THR A 163 3.31 -1.32 -20.75
N LEU A 164 2.71 -0.58 -19.80
CA LEU A 164 1.93 -1.10 -18.68
C LEU A 164 2.72 -2.04 -17.74
N GLU A 165 4.04 -2.01 -17.78
CA GLU A 165 4.89 -2.68 -16.80
C GLU A 165 4.92 -1.90 -15.48
N VAL A 166 5.02 -2.61 -14.35
CA VAL A 166 5.01 -1.98 -13.03
C VAL A 166 6.28 -1.17 -12.82
N MET A 167 6.12 0.12 -12.52
CA MET A 167 7.20 1.05 -12.20
C MET A 167 7.43 1.20 -10.71
N ALA A 168 6.38 1.15 -9.88
CA ALA A 168 6.52 1.22 -8.43
C ALA A 168 5.26 0.76 -7.69
N LEU A 169 5.47 0.30 -6.45
CA LEU A 169 4.45 0.17 -5.41
C LEU A 169 4.54 1.38 -4.46
N ILE A 170 3.43 2.08 -4.23
CA ILE A 170 3.35 3.34 -3.47
C ILE A 170 2.41 3.20 -2.26
N ASP A 171 2.28 4.26 -1.45
CA ASP A 171 1.30 4.36 -0.35
C ASP A 171 1.58 3.38 0.81
N TRP A 172 2.81 3.45 1.35
CA TRP A 172 3.29 2.56 2.42
C TRP A 172 2.99 3.06 3.83
N GLU A 173 2.09 4.04 3.99
CA GLU A 173 1.82 4.71 5.26
C GLU A 173 1.26 3.79 6.36
N ASP A 174 0.62 2.69 5.97
CA ASP A 174 0.09 1.65 6.87
C ASP A 174 1.06 0.47 7.09
N ALA A 175 2.22 0.46 6.44
CA ALA A 175 3.07 -0.72 6.42
C ALA A 175 3.69 -1.06 7.79
N GLY A 176 3.98 -2.33 8.06
CA GLY A 176 4.68 -2.72 9.28
C GLY A 176 4.79 -4.23 9.45
N PHE A 177 5.36 -4.68 10.56
CA PHE A 177 5.45 -6.10 10.86
C PHE A 177 4.14 -6.63 11.47
N PHE A 178 3.54 -7.64 10.85
CA PHE A 178 2.28 -8.25 11.29
C PHE A 178 2.32 -9.77 11.09
N SER A 179 1.32 -10.48 11.62
CA SER A 179 1.13 -11.88 11.26
C SER A 179 0.87 -11.98 9.75
N PRO A 180 1.38 -13.02 9.04
CA PRO A 180 1.27 -13.15 7.59
C PRO A 180 -0.16 -13.03 7.04
N GLU A 181 -1.16 -13.38 7.85
CA GLU A 181 -2.57 -13.22 7.56
C GLU A 181 -2.95 -11.79 7.14
N PHE A 182 -2.30 -10.77 7.69
CA PHE A 182 -2.61 -9.37 7.37
C PHE A 182 -2.28 -8.99 5.93
N GLN A 183 -1.37 -9.71 5.27
CA GLN A 183 -0.98 -9.36 3.91
C GLN A 183 -2.03 -9.84 2.90
N GLN A 184 -2.94 -8.93 2.55
CA GLN A 184 -4.01 -9.19 1.58
C GLN A 184 -3.77 -8.41 0.29
N TRP A 185 -3.71 -9.12 -0.85
CA TRP A 185 -3.81 -8.53 -2.18
C TRP A 185 -5.28 -8.50 -2.62
N ARG A 186 -5.76 -7.33 -3.03
CA ARG A 186 -7.11 -7.14 -3.60
C ARG A 186 -6.99 -6.23 -4.81
N TYR A 187 -7.33 -6.74 -5.99
CA TYR A 187 -7.10 -6.00 -7.22
C TYR A 187 -8.01 -4.77 -7.30
N SER A 188 -9.30 -4.94 -6.97
CA SER A 188 -10.30 -3.87 -7.03
C SER A 188 -10.64 -3.31 -5.64
N ARG A 189 -11.23 -2.11 -5.63
CA ARG A 189 -11.78 -1.53 -4.38
C ARG A 189 -12.94 -2.35 -3.82
N GLU A 190 -13.72 -3.01 -4.67
CA GLU A 190 -14.80 -3.92 -4.26
C GLU A 190 -14.23 -5.12 -3.51
N GLU A 191 -13.23 -5.78 -4.09
CA GLU A 191 -12.51 -6.88 -3.46
C GLU A 191 -11.84 -6.45 -2.12
N LEU A 192 -11.39 -5.18 -2.02
CA LEU A 192 -10.90 -4.60 -0.77
C LEU A 192 -12.03 -4.40 0.26
N PHE A 193 -13.19 -3.91 -0.17
CA PHE A 193 -14.33 -3.67 0.71
C PHE A 193 -14.92 -4.96 1.30
N ASP A 194 -14.78 -6.10 0.62
CA ASP A 194 -15.14 -7.40 1.20
C ASP A 194 -14.43 -7.66 2.55
N LEU A 195 -13.21 -7.12 2.76
CA LEU A 195 -12.50 -7.25 4.03
C LEU A 195 -13.11 -6.42 5.16
N TYR A 196 -13.85 -5.35 4.84
CA TYR A 196 -14.53 -4.52 5.82
C TYR A 196 -15.81 -5.19 6.33
N ASP A 197 -16.45 -6.00 5.48
CA ASP A 197 -17.68 -6.71 5.82
C ASP A 197 -17.42 -8.09 6.47
N ASP A 198 -16.20 -8.62 6.38
CA ASP A 198 -15.79 -9.87 7.03
C ASP A 198 -15.45 -9.67 8.52
N HIS A 199 -16.48 -9.58 9.35
CA HIS A 199 -16.32 -9.36 10.79
C HIS A 199 -15.62 -10.53 11.51
N GLU A 200 -15.69 -11.75 11.00
CA GLU A 200 -14.96 -12.89 11.59
C GLU A 200 -13.46 -12.74 11.34
N TRP A 201 -13.10 -12.37 10.11
CA TRP A 201 -11.74 -12.03 9.76
C TRP A 201 -11.19 -10.85 10.55
N ILE A 202 -11.97 -9.77 10.69
CA ILE A 202 -11.55 -8.60 11.50
C ILE A 202 -11.26 -9.02 12.95
N ARG A 203 -12.13 -9.81 13.58
CA ARG A 203 -11.88 -10.32 14.94
C ARG A 203 -10.62 -11.19 15.01
N LYS A 204 -10.40 -12.03 14.00
CA LYS A 204 -9.16 -12.83 13.90
C LYS A 204 -7.93 -11.91 13.82
N CYS A 205 -7.93 -10.92 12.92
CA CYS A 205 -6.85 -9.94 12.79
C CYS A 205 -6.58 -9.24 14.12
N ILE A 206 -7.61 -8.75 14.81
CA ILE A 206 -7.48 -8.12 16.14
C ILE A 206 -6.79 -9.08 17.12
N SER A 207 -7.22 -10.34 17.21
CA SER A 207 -6.61 -11.32 18.12
C SER A 207 -5.13 -11.62 17.82
N LEU A 208 -4.72 -11.48 16.56
CA LEU A 208 -3.33 -11.72 16.14
C LEU A 208 -2.40 -10.60 16.61
N ILE A 209 -2.88 -9.36 16.70
CA ILE A 209 -2.09 -8.18 17.12
C ILE A 209 -2.36 -7.76 18.56
N ASP A 210 -3.42 -8.25 19.19
CA ASP A 210 -3.68 -8.06 20.61
C ASP A 210 -2.62 -8.78 21.45
N ARG A 211 -2.26 -8.10 22.54
CA ARG A 211 -1.26 -8.55 23.51
C ARG A 211 -1.86 -9.54 24.52
#